data_AF-A0A7W0XVL5-F1
#
_entry.id   AF-A0A7W0XVL5-F1
#
_cell.length_a   1.000
_cell.length_b   1.000
_cell.length_c   1.000
_cell.angle_alpha   90.00
_cell.angle_beta   90.00
_cell.angle_gamma   90.00
#
_symmetry.space_group_name_H-M   'P 1'
#
loop_
_entity.id
_entity.type
_entity.pdbx_description
1 polymer ?
#
loop_
_entity_poly.entity_id
_entity_poly.type
_entity_poly.pdbx_seq_one_letter_code
_entity_poly.pdbx_strand_id
1 'polypeptide(L)'
;MDARTLVGLLSERDRLRVVAALALGASTLTAVAEATGLDLPVVGKAVRRLEKAGLVAREGRGAYVLRAELFKAAAMAEQPAPETVGAVDPAEEVLLRAFFRHGRLTHLPTVHAKTLVVLRHLADRFEPGVHYLEPEVNAILTEVYPDYALLRRGLVDEGLLSREAGVYWRSGGYVDVLADDPGAD
;
A
#
# COMPACT_ATOMS: atom_id res chain seq x y z
N MET A 1 7.78 -18.37 -4.01
CA MET A 1 9.17 -18.10 -3.57
C MET A 1 9.08 -16.95 -2.58
N ASP A 2 9.67 -17.10 -1.40
CA ASP A 2 9.73 -16.03 -0.39
C ASP A 2 10.86 -15.03 -0.67
N ALA A 3 10.85 -13.87 0.02
CA ALA A 3 11.84 -12.83 -0.26
C ALA A 3 13.24 -13.23 0.20
N ARG A 4 13.36 -13.97 1.30
CA ARG A 4 14.67 -14.45 1.78
C ARG A 4 15.39 -15.31 0.75
N THR A 5 14.67 -16.23 0.11
CA THR A 5 15.22 -17.08 -0.95
C THR A 5 15.59 -16.24 -2.17
N LEU A 6 14.76 -15.27 -2.54
CA LEU A 6 15.01 -14.38 -3.67
C LEU A 6 16.26 -13.53 -3.43
N VAL A 7 16.39 -12.90 -2.26
CA VAL A 7 17.60 -12.15 -1.85
C VAL A 7 18.82 -13.06 -1.86
N GLY A 8 18.74 -14.27 -1.30
CA GLY A 8 19.86 -15.23 -1.31
C GLY A 8 20.31 -15.62 -2.72
N LEU A 9 19.39 -15.75 -3.67
CA LEU A 9 19.73 -15.98 -5.07
C LEU A 9 20.43 -14.77 -5.69
N LEU A 10 19.92 -13.57 -5.47
CA LEU A 10 20.43 -12.34 -6.08
C LEU A 10 21.68 -11.77 -5.40
N SER A 11 22.02 -12.26 -4.21
CA SER A 11 23.22 -11.86 -3.48
C SER A 11 24.53 -12.23 -4.21
N GLU A 12 24.47 -13.22 -5.11
CA GLU A 12 25.64 -13.60 -5.92
C GLU A 12 25.71 -12.75 -7.18
N ARG A 13 26.83 -12.05 -7.35
CA ARG A 13 27.06 -11.05 -8.42
C ARG A 13 26.75 -11.57 -9.81
N ASP A 14 27.17 -12.79 -10.14
CA ASP A 14 26.96 -13.36 -11.47
C ASP A 14 25.48 -13.68 -11.73
N ARG A 15 24.75 -14.14 -10.71
CA ARG A 15 23.30 -14.39 -10.84
C ARG A 15 22.52 -13.10 -10.97
N LEU A 16 22.89 -12.06 -10.23
CA LEU A 16 22.29 -10.73 -10.36
C LEU A 16 22.46 -10.17 -11.76
N ARG A 17 23.67 -10.29 -12.34
CA ARG A 17 23.95 -9.87 -13.73
C ARG A 17 23.11 -10.64 -14.75
N VAL A 18 23.02 -11.97 -14.59
CA VAL A 18 22.17 -12.81 -15.46
C VAL A 18 20.71 -12.40 -15.37
N VAL A 19 20.17 -12.18 -14.17
CA VAL A 19 18.79 -11.71 -13.96
C VAL A 19 18.57 -10.35 -14.62
N ALA A 20 19.52 -9.41 -14.47
CA ALA A 20 19.43 -8.10 -15.11
C ALA A 20 19.42 -8.20 -16.64
N ALA A 21 20.28 -9.05 -17.23
CA ALA A 21 20.30 -9.25 -18.68
C ALA A 21 18.99 -9.87 -19.20
N LEU A 22 18.42 -10.85 -18.50
CA LEU A 22 17.12 -11.43 -18.84
C LEU A 22 15.98 -10.40 -18.73
N ALA A 23 16.00 -9.56 -17.69
CA ALA A 23 15.03 -8.47 -17.52
C ALA A 23 15.11 -7.43 -18.65
N LEU A 24 16.30 -7.22 -19.22
CA LEU A 24 16.54 -6.31 -20.36
C LEU A 24 16.28 -6.99 -21.73
N GLY A 25 15.81 -8.24 -21.75
CA GLY A 25 15.35 -8.93 -22.96
C GLY A 25 16.32 -9.94 -23.56
N ALA A 26 17.47 -10.21 -22.94
CA ALA A 26 18.29 -11.36 -23.34
C ALA A 26 17.51 -12.66 -23.08
N SER A 27 17.49 -13.58 -24.04
CA SER A 27 16.66 -14.79 -23.96
C SER A 27 17.39 -16.09 -24.27
N THR A 28 18.69 -16.02 -24.57
CA THR A 28 19.56 -17.17 -24.84
C THR A 28 20.83 -17.09 -23.99
N LEU A 29 21.54 -18.22 -23.80
CA LEU A 29 22.81 -18.23 -23.05
C LEU A 29 23.85 -17.30 -23.69
N THR A 30 23.90 -17.24 -25.02
CA THR A 30 24.82 -16.39 -25.76
C THR A 30 24.47 -14.91 -25.61
N ALA A 31 23.20 -14.54 -25.77
CA ALA A 31 22.76 -13.15 -25.55
C ALA A 31 23.01 -12.68 -24.12
N VAL A 32 22.82 -13.56 -23.12
CA VAL A 32 23.14 -13.25 -21.73
C VAL A 32 24.65 -13.11 -21.52
N ALA A 33 25.47 -13.98 -22.10
CA ALA A 33 26.93 -13.88 -22.02
C ALA A 33 27.44 -12.57 -22.66
N GLU A 34 26.90 -12.17 -23.80
CA GLU A 34 27.22 -10.91 -24.47
C GLU A 34 26.82 -9.69 -23.62
N ALA A 35 25.59 -9.68 -23.11
CA ALA A 35 25.08 -8.57 -22.31
C ALA A 35 25.79 -8.44 -20.95
N THR A 36 26.21 -9.55 -20.37
CA THR A 36 26.86 -9.57 -19.05
C THR A 36 28.38 -9.56 -19.13
N GLY A 37 29.01 -9.92 -20.25
CA GLY A 37 30.46 -10.14 -20.33
C GLY A 37 30.97 -11.33 -19.49
N LEU A 38 30.09 -12.28 -19.15
CA LEU A 38 30.43 -13.51 -18.42
C LEU A 38 30.65 -14.67 -19.38
N ASP A 39 31.54 -15.60 -19.03
CA ASP A 39 31.75 -16.81 -19.83
C ASP A 39 30.51 -17.73 -19.83
N LEU A 40 30.26 -18.38 -20.97
CA LEU A 40 29.11 -19.28 -21.17
C LEU A 40 28.95 -20.36 -20.08
N PRO A 41 30.01 -21.01 -19.54
CA PRO A 41 29.86 -21.96 -18.44
C PRO A 41 29.32 -21.32 -17.15
N VAL A 42 29.74 -20.09 -16.86
CA VAL A 42 29.30 -19.31 -15.68
C VAL A 42 27.84 -18.93 -15.84
N VAL A 43 27.46 -18.41 -17.01
CA VAL A 43 26.06 -18.10 -17.35
C VAL A 43 25.19 -19.35 -17.24
N GLY A 44 25.62 -20.47 -17.83
CA GLY A 44 24.89 -21.73 -17.78
C GLY A 44 24.68 -22.25 -16.35
N LYS A 45 25.70 -22.12 -15.49
CA LYS A 45 25.58 -22.50 -14.07
C LYS A 45 24.61 -21.59 -13.32
N ALA A 46 24.69 -20.27 -13.55
CA ALA A 46 23.78 -19.30 -12.96
C ALA A 46 22.33 -19.54 -13.39
N VAL A 47 22.08 -19.68 -14.69
CA VAL A 47 20.75 -19.96 -15.25
C VAL A 47 20.18 -21.26 -14.70
N ARG A 48 20.94 -22.36 -14.67
CA ARG A 48 20.47 -23.62 -14.07
C ARG A 48 20.09 -23.47 -12.60
N ARG A 49 20.83 -22.66 -11.83
CA ARG A 49 20.52 -22.42 -10.42
C ARG A 49 19.23 -21.62 -10.26
N LEU A 50 18.99 -20.65 -11.12
CA LEU A 50 17.79 -19.82 -11.17
C LEU A 50 16.57 -20.60 -11.67
N GLU A 51 16.74 -21.45 -12.68
CA GLU A 51 15.72 -22.41 -13.16
C GLU A 51 15.32 -23.39 -12.07
N LYS A 52 16.29 -24.01 -11.38
CA LYS A 52 16.02 -24.91 -10.25
C LYS A 52 15.26 -24.22 -9.11
N ALA A 53 15.48 -22.92 -8.92
CA ALA A 53 14.74 -22.13 -7.94
C ALA A 53 13.38 -21.64 -8.46
N GLY A 54 13.11 -21.76 -9.76
CA GLY A 54 11.89 -21.31 -10.41
C GLY A 54 11.86 -19.82 -10.74
N LEU A 55 12.96 -19.07 -10.60
CA LEU A 55 13.03 -17.64 -10.95
C LEU A 55 13.17 -17.41 -12.47
N VAL A 56 13.69 -18.41 -13.17
CA VAL A 56 13.80 -18.43 -14.64
C VAL A 56 13.06 -19.65 -15.16
N ALA A 57 12.32 -19.49 -16.25
CA ALA A 57 11.66 -20.58 -16.94
C ALA A 57 12.13 -20.65 -18.41
N ARG A 58 11.79 -21.75 -19.08
CA ARG A 58 11.93 -21.87 -20.53
C ARG A 58 10.57 -21.76 -21.19
N GLU A 59 10.50 -20.95 -22.23
CA GLU A 59 9.29 -20.79 -23.03
C GLU A 59 9.57 -21.00 -24.53
N GLY A 60 8.53 -21.39 -25.26
CA GLY A 60 8.57 -21.58 -26.71
C GLY A 60 9.73 -22.47 -27.16
N ARG A 61 10.61 -21.93 -28.02
CA ARG A 61 11.80 -22.62 -28.58
C ARG A 61 12.97 -22.78 -27.60
N GLY A 62 12.70 -22.82 -26.30
CA GLY A 62 13.72 -22.95 -25.25
C GLY A 62 14.36 -21.62 -24.81
N ALA A 63 13.69 -20.49 -25.10
CA ALA A 63 14.10 -19.17 -24.66
C ALA A 63 13.95 -19.04 -23.14
N TYR A 64 14.94 -18.42 -22.49
CA TYR A 64 14.87 -18.14 -21.05
C TYR A 64 14.03 -16.90 -20.79
N VAL A 65 13.07 -17.03 -19.89
CA VAL A 65 12.20 -15.95 -19.46
C VAL A 65 12.34 -15.76 -17.96
N LEU A 66 12.57 -14.51 -17.55
CA LEU A 66 12.58 -14.13 -16.14
C LEU A 66 11.14 -14.07 -15.63
N ARG A 67 10.88 -14.79 -14.54
CA ARG A 67 9.59 -14.76 -13.84
C ARG A 67 9.51 -13.55 -12.91
N ALA A 68 9.41 -12.37 -13.51
CA ALA A 68 9.41 -11.09 -12.82
C ALA A 68 8.25 -10.95 -11.82
N GLU A 69 7.13 -11.65 -12.05
CA GLU A 69 5.99 -11.69 -11.14
C GLU A 69 6.33 -12.26 -9.76
N LEU A 70 7.37 -13.11 -9.67
CA LEU A 70 7.82 -13.67 -8.39
C LEU A 70 8.48 -12.62 -7.49
N PHE A 71 9.08 -11.57 -8.04
CA PHE A 71 9.61 -10.45 -7.25
C PHE A 71 8.47 -9.69 -6.57
N LYS A 72 7.39 -9.42 -7.32
CA LYS A 72 6.19 -8.78 -6.80
C LYS A 72 5.50 -9.67 -5.76
N ALA A 73 5.34 -10.97 -6.06
CA ALA A 73 4.73 -11.91 -5.13
C ALA A 73 5.54 -12.06 -3.82
N ALA A 74 6.87 -12.11 -3.91
CA ALA A 74 7.74 -12.16 -2.74
C ALA A 74 7.64 -10.88 -1.90
N ALA A 75 7.63 -9.71 -2.55
CA ALA A 75 7.43 -8.44 -1.85
C ALA A 75 6.07 -8.36 -1.14
N MET A 76 5.00 -8.86 -1.78
CA MET A 76 3.67 -8.90 -1.18
C MET A 76 3.52 -9.96 -0.08
N ALA A 77 4.31 -11.03 -0.09
CA ALA A 77 4.27 -12.06 0.93
C ALA A 77 5.01 -11.69 2.22
N GLU A 78 6.03 -10.82 2.14
CA GLU A 78 6.70 -10.23 3.31
C GLU A 78 5.99 -8.98 3.83
N GLN A 79 5.08 -8.41 3.03
CA GLN A 79 4.10 -7.50 3.61
C GLN A 79 3.29 -8.33 4.61
N PRO A 80 3.23 -7.94 5.89
CA PRO A 80 2.29 -8.57 6.79
C PRO A 80 0.93 -8.57 6.08
N ALA A 81 0.27 -9.74 6.05
CA ALA A 81 -1.14 -9.79 5.71
C ALA A 81 -1.79 -8.67 6.53
N PRO A 82 -2.56 -7.76 5.90
CA PRO A 82 -3.04 -6.58 6.60
C PRO A 82 -3.77 -7.06 7.85
N GLU A 83 -3.13 -6.86 9.01
CA GLU A 83 -3.81 -6.91 10.29
C GLU A 83 -4.99 -5.96 10.12
N THR A 84 -6.19 -6.47 10.35
CA THR A 84 -7.44 -5.80 10.04
C THR A 84 -7.56 -4.49 10.81
N VAL A 85 -7.06 -3.43 10.20
CA VAL A 85 -7.40 -2.05 10.46
C VAL A 85 -7.58 -1.45 9.07
N GLY A 86 -8.81 -1.03 8.75
CA GLY A 86 -9.28 -0.73 7.38
C GLY A 86 -8.22 -0.13 6.47
N ALA A 87 -7.72 -0.96 5.54
CA ALA A 87 -6.68 -0.57 4.61
C ALA A 87 -7.19 0.56 3.72
N VAL A 88 -6.73 1.78 3.98
CA VAL A 88 -6.79 2.89 3.03
C VAL A 88 -6.14 2.38 1.75
N ASP A 89 -6.90 2.31 0.65
CA ASP A 89 -6.41 1.91 -0.67
C ASP A 89 -5.10 2.68 -0.96
N PRO A 90 -4.03 2.04 -1.47
CA PRO A 90 -2.82 2.77 -1.88
C PRO A 90 -3.09 4.00 -2.76
N ALA A 91 -4.17 3.97 -3.56
CA ALA A 91 -4.66 5.12 -4.31
C ALA A 91 -5.20 6.25 -3.41
N GLU A 92 -5.90 5.92 -2.33
CA GLU A 92 -6.38 6.87 -1.31
C GLU A 92 -5.23 7.50 -0.54
N GLU A 93 -4.17 6.77 -0.22
CA GLU A 93 -3.01 7.34 0.48
C GLU A 93 -2.24 8.34 -0.42
N VAL A 94 -2.09 8.01 -1.70
CA VAL A 94 -1.55 8.96 -2.71
C VAL A 94 -2.47 10.18 -2.84
N LEU A 95 -3.78 9.98 -2.81
CA LEU A 95 -4.76 11.06 -2.85
C LEU A 95 -4.63 11.98 -1.64
N LEU A 96 -4.61 11.43 -0.42
CA LEU A 96 -4.45 12.20 0.82
C LEU A 96 -3.14 12.99 0.81
N ARG A 97 -2.03 12.39 0.35
CA ARG A 97 -0.76 13.11 0.14
C ARG A 97 -0.86 14.24 -0.89
N ALA A 98 -1.78 14.20 -1.83
CA ALA A 98 -1.97 15.29 -2.79
C ALA A 98 -2.70 16.50 -2.18
N PHE A 99 -3.66 16.24 -1.29
CA PHE A 99 -4.50 17.30 -0.70
C PHE A 99 -3.99 17.83 0.64
N PHE A 100 -3.22 17.04 1.39
CA PHE A 100 -2.67 17.43 2.69
C PHE A 100 -1.20 17.86 2.62
N ARG A 101 -0.88 18.91 3.37
CA ARG A 101 0.49 19.38 3.65
C ARG A 101 0.61 19.70 5.13
N HIS A 102 1.56 19.06 5.82
CA HIS A 102 1.77 19.26 7.26
C HIS A 102 0.49 19.12 8.10
N GLY A 103 -0.37 18.16 7.77
CA GLY A 103 -1.64 17.91 8.48
C GLY A 103 -2.76 18.90 8.17
N ARG A 104 -2.56 19.87 7.28
CA ARG A 104 -3.58 20.84 6.84
C ARG A 104 -4.05 20.52 5.42
N LEU A 105 -5.34 20.71 5.19
CA LEU A 105 -5.93 20.55 3.87
C LEU A 105 -5.61 21.79 3.03
N THR A 106 -5.00 21.58 1.87
CA THR A 106 -4.62 22.70 0.98
C THR A 106 -5.81 23.24 0.19
N HIS A 107 -6.70 22.34 -0.25
CA HIS A 107 -7.95 22.66 -0.94
C HIS A 107 -8.88 21.44 -0.86
N LEU A 108 -10.19 21.69 -0.93
CA LEU A 108 -11.17 20.61 -0.98
C LEU A 108 -11.28 20.07 -2.42
N PRO A 109 -11.29 18.74 -2.63
CA PRO A 109 -11.56 18.17 -3.94
C PRO A 109 -12.98 18.55 -4.43
N THR A 110 -13.13 18.72 -5.74
CA THR A 110 -14.44 18.97 -6.38
C THR A 110 -15.14 17.68 -6.80
N VAL A 111 -14.40 16.58 -6.93
CA VAL A 111 -14.94 15.26 -7.27
C VAL A 111 -15.40 14.57 -6.00
N HIS A 112 -16.70 14.30 -5.90
CA HIS A 112 -17.35 13.72 -4.70
C HIS A 112 -16.63 12.47 -4.15
N ALA A 113 -16.22 11.52 -5.01
CA ALA A 113 -15.48 10.34 -4.57
C ALA A 113 -14.16 10.69 -3.86
N LYS A 114 -13.45 11.74 -4.31
CA LYS A 114 -12.21 12.21 -3.66
C LYS A 114 -12.52 12.97 -2.36
N THR A 115 -13.61 13.72 -2.35
CA THR A 115 -14.11 14.40 -1.15
C THR A 115 -14.44 13.40 -0.05
N LEU A 116 -15.10 12.29 -0.39
CA LEU A 116 -15.42 11.22 0.57
C LEU A 116 -14.17 10.59 1.20
N VAL A 117 -13.08 10.41 0.44
CA VAL A 117 -11.79 9.93 0.98
C VAL A 117 -11.24 10.91 2.01
N VAL A 118 -11.26 12.21 1.70
CA VAL A 118 -10.82 13.26 2.62
C VAL A 118 -11.69 13.30 3.88
N LEU A 119 -13.02 13.22 3.74
CA LEU A 119 -13.94 13.24 4.86
C LEU A 119 -13.80 12.02 5.77
N ARG A 120 -13.61 10.81 5.22
CA ARG A 120 -13.32 9.61 6.01
C ARG A 120 -12.03 9.76 6.82
N HIS A 121 -10.98 10.28 6.22
CA HIS A 121 -9.74 10.56 6.94
C HIS A 121 -9.91 11.61 8.06
N LEU A 122 -10.79 12.60 7.86
CA LEU A 122 -11.11 13.58 8.91
C LEU A 122 -11.96 12.96 10.04
N ALA A 123 -12.82 11.99 9.73
CA ALA A 123 -13.65 11.30 10.72
C ALA A 123 -12.80 10.53 11.75
N ASP A 124 -11.58 10.11 11.39
CA ASP A 124 -10.65 9.43 12.30
C ASP A 124 -10.11 10.34 13.42
N ARG A 125 -10.32 11.65 13.33
CA ARG A 125 -10.01 12.59 14.42
C ARG A 125 -11.06 12.59 15.53
N PHE A 126 -12.19 11.92 15.32
CA PHE A 126 -13.26 11.80 16.29
C PHE A 126 -13.28 10.38 16.84
N GLU A 127 -13.17 10.27 18.17
CA GLU A 127 -13.16 8.99 18.86
C GLU A 127 -14.56 8.38 18.85
N PRO A 128 -14.71 7.10 18.49
CA PRO A 128 -15.97 6.38 18.63
C PRO A 128 -16.49 6.41 20.07
N GLY A 129 -17.80 6.61 20.25
CA GLY A 129 -18.43 6.69 21.56
C GLY A 129 -18.29 8.04 22.27
N VAL A 130 -17.43 8.93 21.79
CA VAL A 130 -17.29 10.29 22.35
C VAL A 130 -18.29 11.25 21.72
N HIS A 131 -18.91 12.07 22.56
CA HIS A 131 -19.82 13.13 22.16
C HIS A 131 -19.11 14.48 22.26
N TYR A 132 -19.11 15.21 21.15
CA TYR A 132 -18.46 16.50 20.99
C TYR A 132 -19.50 17.60 20.82
N LEU A 133 -19.38 18.68 21.57
CA LEU A 133 -20.14 19.90 21.32
C LEU A 133 -19.70 20.56 20.02
N GLU A 134 -20.60 21.32 19.39
CA GLU A 134 -20.28 22.04 18.16
C GLU A 134 -18.98 22.88 18.23
N PRO A 135 -18.67 23.61 19.33
CA PRO A 135 -17.40 24.33 19.44
C PRO A 135 -16.17 23.43 19.43
N GLU A 136 -16.25 22.21 19.99
CA GLU A 136 -15.15 21.24 20.02
C GLU A 136 -14.90 20.66 18.63
N VAL A 137 -15.97 20.32 17.90
CA VAL A 137 -15.89 19.91 16.50
C VAL A 137 -15.26 21.03 15.65
N ASN A 138 -15.68 22.27 15.85
CA ASN A 138 -15.13 23.41 15.12
C ASN A 138 -13.64 23.59 15.41
N ALA A 139 -13.21 23.43 16.67
CA ALA A 139 -11.80 23.52 17.05
C ALA A 139 -10.95 22.46 16.32
N ILE A 140 -11.37 21.19 16.35
CA ILE A 140 -10.69 20.07 15.68
C ILE A 140 -10.56 20.32 14.17
N LEU A 141 -11.63 20.80 13.52
CA LEU A 141 -11.65 21.02 12.08
C LEU A 141 -10.88 22.28 11.65
N THR A 142 -10.82 23.31 12.49
CA THR A 142 -10.12 24.58 12.21
C THR A 142 -8.61 24.39 12.08
N GLU A 143 -8.04 23.42 12.81
CA GLU A 143 -6.63 23.05 12.65
C GLU A 143 -6.33 22.57 11.21
N VAL A 144 -7.33 21.94 10.58
CA VAL A 144 -7.18 21.29 9.28
C VAL A 144 -7.52 22.21 8.12
N TYR A 145 -8.64 22.94 8.17
CA TYR A 145 -9.09 23.80 7.08
C TYR A 145 -9.83 25.04 7.60
N PRO A 146 -9.61 26.23 7.03
CA PRO A 146 -10.26 27.46 7.50
C PRO A 146 -11.78 27.43 7.40
N ASP A 147 -12.34 26.77 6.38
CA ASP A 147 -13.79 26.56 6.25
C ASP A 147 -14.21 25.26 6.95
N TYR A 148 -14.14 25.28 8.28
CA TYR A 148 -14.55 24.16 9.13
C TYR A 148 -16.05 23.87 9.02
N ALA A 149 -16.86 24.87 8.65
CA ALA A 149 -18.30 24.70 8.46
C ALA A 149 -18.62 23.81 7.24
N LEU A 150 -17.85 23.95 6.16
CA LEU A 150 -17.92 23.07 5.00
C LEU A 150 -17.57 21.62 5.36
N LEU A 151 -16.47 21.40 6.10
CA LEU A 151 -16.06 20.07 6.52
C LEU A 151 -17.08 19.41 7.46
N ARG A 152 -17.59 20.17 8.44
CA ARG A 152 -18.59 19.68 9.39
C ARG A 152 -19.89 19.28 8.70
N ARG A 153 -20.35 20.06 7.70
CA ARG A 153 -21.52 19.68 6.89
C ARG A 153 -21.27 18.40 6.11
N GLY A 154 -20.14 18.32 5.39
CA GLY A 154 -19.79 17.11 4.63
C GLY A 154 -19.70 15.86 5.50
N LEU A 155 -19.11 15.95 6.69
CA LEU A 155 -19.03 14.82 7.63
C LEU A 155 -20.42 14.31 8.06
N VAL A 156 -21.40 15.20 8.20
CA VAL A 156 -22.78 14.82 8.53
C VAL A 156 -23.54 14.31 7.31
N ASP A 157 -23.40 15.00 6.17
CA ASP A 157 -24.08 14.66 4.91
C ASP A 157 -23.68 13.26 4.40
N GLU A 158 -22.41 12.89 4.58
CA GLU A 158 -21.89 11.55 4.25
C GLU A 158 -22.13 10.50 5.35
N GLY A 159 -22.80 10.86 6.46
CA GLY A 159 -23.11 9.95 7.56
C GLY A 159 -21.91 9.48 8.37
N LEU A 160 -20.79 10.21 8.35
CA LEU A 160 -19.59 9.90 9.13
C LEU A 160 -19.70 10.40 10.57
N LEU A 161 -20.37 11.54 10.74
CA LEU A 161 -20.81 12.05 12.03
C LEU A 161 -22.33 12.16 12.07
N SER A 162 -22.92 11.86 13.22
CA SER A 162 -24.31 12.20 13.54
C SER A 162 -24.34 13.44 14.41
N ARG A 163 -25.46 14.15 14.36
CA ARG A 163 -25.69 15.36 15.14
C ARG A 163 -27.10 15.38 15.72
N GLU A 164 -27.20 15.72 17.00
CA GLU A 164 -28.45 16.01 17.68
C GLU A 164 -28.25 17.14 18.70
N ALA A 165 -29.18 18.11 18.74
CA ALA A 165 -29.16 19.21 19.70
C ALA A 165 -27.83 19.99 19.85
N GLY A 166 -27.01 20.07 18.78
CA GLY A 166 -25.71 20.74 18.83
C GLY A 166 -24.56 19.87 19.34
N VAL A 167 -24.82 18.60 19.60
CA VAL A 167 -23.86 17.55 19.94
C VAL A 167 -23.61 16.69 18.71
N TYR A 168 -22.37 16.26 18.54
CA TYR A 168 -21.87 15.45 17.45
C TYR A 168 -21.23 14.18 17.98
N TRP A 169 -21.36 13.08 17.26
CA TRP A 169 -20.61 11.86 17.57
C TRP A 169 -20.32 11.11 16.28
N ARG A 170 -19.26 10.30 16.31
CA ARG A 170 -18.92 9.43 15.20
C ARG A 170 -19.95 8.30 15.11
N SER A 171 -20.73 8.32 14.04
CA SER A 171 -21.77 7.32 13.74
C SER A 171 -21.42 6.45 12.54
N GLY A 172 -20.51 6.91 11.70
CA GLY A 172 -19.94 6.15 10.58
C GLY A 172 -18.50 5.71 10.86
N GLY A 173 -18.29 4.40 10.86
CA GLY A 173 -17.00 3.75 11.08
C GLY A 173 -17.16 2.43 11.83
N TYR A 174 -16.34 1.42 11.52
CA TYR A 174 -16.37 0.13 12.23
C TYR A 174 -15.80 0.31 13.64
N VAL A 175 -16.57 -0.09 14.66
CA VAL A 175 -16.13 -0.11 16.05
C VAL A 175 -15.60 -1.50 16.35
N ASP A 176 -14.35 -1.60 16.81
CA ASP A 176 -13.79 -2.86 17.27
C ASP A 176 -14.33 -3.14 18.68
N VAL A 177 -15.22 -4.13 18.81
CA VAL A 177 -15.85 -4.51 20.08
C VAL A 177 -14.95 -5.48 20.88
N LEU A 178 -13.71 -5.75 20.44
CA LEU A 178 -12.83 -6.75 21.07
C LEU A 178 -11.74 -6.21 22.00
N ALA A 179 -11.91 -4.99 22.55
CA ALA A 179 -10.94 -4.43 23.51
C ALA A 179 -11.38 -4.48 24.98
N ASP A 180 -12.55 -5.03 25.32
CA ASP A 180 -12.93 -5.19 26.74
C ASP A 180 -13.71 -6.49 26.97
N ASP A 181 -12.99 -7.55 27.33
CA ASP A 181 -13.53 -8.56 28.25
C ASP A 181 -12.51 -8.79 29.38
N PRO A 182 -12.47 -7.92 30.40
CA PRO A 182 -11.80 -8.22 31.63
C PRO A 182 -12.79 -8.98 32.52
N GLY A 183 -12.91 -10.29 32.28
CA GLY A 183 -13.42 -11.27 33.24
C GLY A 183 -14.80 -10.96 33.85
N ALA A 184 -15.84 -11.51 33.24
CA ALA A 184 -17.02 -11.89 33.99
C ALA A 184 -16.73 -13.20 34.76
N ASP A 185 -16.40 -13.04 36.05
CA ASP A 185 -16.47 -14.08 37.11
C ASP A 185 -17.88 -14.68 37.21
#